data_AF-A0A917BZY4-F1
#
_entry.id   AF-A0A917BZY4-F1
#
_cell.length_a   1.000
_cell.length_b   1.000
_cell.length_c   1.000
_cell.angle_alpha   90.00
_cell.angle_beta   90.00
_cell.angle_gamma   90.00
#
_symmetry.space_group_name_H-M   'P 1'
#
loop_
_entity.id
_entity.type
_entity.pdbx_description
1 polymer ?
#
loop_
_entity_poly.entity_id
_entity_poly.type
_entity_poly.pdbx_seq_one_letter_code
_entity_poly.pdbx_strand_id
1 'polypeptide(L)'
;MERRCKLGLVLGIAAWSLLVAGCSAIEDTSSIDRSEPQKVQKELVRDYIFKDSDTTLLTEANVSNLDGRLLELARNEIFARHGLVFKRKDLQSFFEAKSWYKPDPNYGGSLTVQEKKNIALIQKVEQLSAHNRLEQIWEEDYHVLEYPSDMDHYKRKDAWVDLDGDGTAEQIQMSVHEISEDDIEWQLTVNQQHISGSMRYPTEYFQIVDADINDSYFEIAIENYGEDAARWTEYYYYNGHSIVPMGEIDGITGNKEAMNGKGGVNASIQAYTLQSWYYLEEFHLDKDHLWQRTPKAFYAMEPPTPWIAKVRVPLYKSPGSKDIVKWVEPGEKVFFLGGDPEKTGKLRTEEGSTGWIWVQEGLLSGTSQDINDCFDGRLLYG
;
A
#
# COMPACT_ATOMS: atom_id res chain seq x y z
N MET A 1 -15.73 7.30 54.56
CA MET A 1 -15.62 6.28 53.50
C MET A 1 -14.29 6.51 52.79
N GLU A 2 -13.20 6.12 53.46
CA GLU A 2 -12.42 4.88 53.20
C GLU A 2 -11.53 5.03 51.95
N ARG A 3 -10.34 5.62 52.14
CA ARG A 3 -9.03 4.96 52.27
C ARG A 3 -8.64 4.13 51.03
N ARG A 4 -7.79 4.75 50.21
CA ARG A 4 -7.00 4.16 49.13
C ARG A 4 -6.15 3.00 49.67
N CYS A 5 -6.24 1.84 49.03
CA CYS A 5 -5.36 0.70 49.26
C CYS A 5 -4.25 0.71 48.20
N LYS A 6 -2.99 0.80 48.64
CA LYS A 6 -1.78 0.42 47.88
C LYS A 6 -1.20 -0.81 48.57
N LEU A 7 -0.91 -1.87 47.82
CA LEU A 7 0.09 -2.93 48.08
C LEU A 7 0.20 -3.66 46.71
N GLY A 8 1.34 -4.06 46.14
CA GLY A 8 2.62 -4.41 46.73
C GLY A 8 2.98 -5.84 46.29
N LEU A 9 3.82 -5.93 45.24
CA LEU A 9 4.74 -6.99 44.78
C LEU A 9 4.69 -8.41 45.42
N VAL A 10 4.74 -9.46 44.58
CA VAL A 10 5.38 -10.76 44.94
C VAL A 10 6.25 -11.26 43.78
N LEU A 11 7.52 -11.48 44.09
CA LEU A 11 8.56 -12.15 43.32
C LEU A 11 8.36 -13.68 43.34
N GLY A 12 8.61 -14.34 42.20
CA GLY A 12 8.76 -15.80 42.12
C GLY A 12 10.03 -16.16 41.34
N ILE A 13 11.01 -16.70 42.06
CA ILE A 13 12.30 -17.19 41.58
C ILE A 13 12.12 -18.67 41.18
N ALA A 14 12.68 -19.09 40.04
CA ALA A 14 13.04 -20.50 39.82
C ALA A 14 14.37 -20.58 39.06
N ALA A 15 15.40 -20.98 39.80
CA ALA A 15 16.73 -21.28 39.30
C ALA A 15 16.85 -22.78 39.04
N TRP A 16 17.30 -23.18 37.85
CA TRP A 16 17.94 -24.49 37.63
C TRP A 16 19.27 -24.26 36.91
N SER A 17 20.35 -24.68 37.55
CA SER A 17 21.70 -24.77 36.99
C SER A 17 22.11 -26.23 36.99
N LEU A 18 22.70 -26.73 35.89
CA LEU A 18 23.61 -27.87 35.94
C LEU A 18 24.76 -27.66 34.94
N LEU A 19 25.96 -27.96 35.43
CA LEU A 19 27.27 -27.68 34.85
C LEU A 19 27.71 -28.70 33.76
N VAL A 20 28.29 -28.12 32.70
CA VAL A 20 29.51 -28.45 31.91
C VAL A 20 30.25 -29.79 32.12
N ALA A 21 30.54 -30.47 31.00
CA ALA A 21 31.81 -31.11 30.60
C ALA A 21 31.66 -31.62 29.15
N GLY A 22 32.55 -31.50 28.16
CA GLY A 22 33.92 -30.99 28.03
C GLY A 22 34.40 -31.20 26.56
N CYS A 23 35.36 -30.36 26.13
CA CYS A 23 36.37 -30.50 25.06
C CYS A 23 36.10 -31.21 23.70
N SER A 24 36.23 -30.40 22.63
CA SER A 24 37.12 -30.55 21.45
C SER A 24 37.08 -31.81 20.56
N ALA A 25 36.70 -31.64 19.29
CA ALA A 25 37.57 -31.90 18.12
C ALA A 25 36.90 -31.42 16.81
N ILE A 26 37.71 -30.79 15.96
CA ILE A 26 37.42 -30.45 14.56
C ILE A 26 37.85 -31.65 13.71
N GLU A 27 37.00 -32.15 12.81
CA GLU A 27 37.42 -32.80 11.57
C GLU A 27 36.47 -32.41 10.42
N ASP A 28 37.08 -31.81 9.39
CA ASP A 28 36.54 -31.67 8.04
C ASP A 28 36.30 -33.04 7.40
N THR A 29 35.25 -33.19 6.59
CA THR A 29 35.35 -33.62 5.17
C THR A 29 33.98 -33.74 4.49
N SER A 30 33.84 -32.93 3.43
CA SER A 30 33.10 -33.14 2.19
C SER A 30 32.08 -34.29 2.07
N SER A 31 30.81 -33.92 1.85
CA SER A 31 29.99 -34.55 0.82
C SER A 31 28.99 -33.54 0.26
N ILE A 32 29.26 -33.07 -0.96
CA ILE A 32 28.30 -32.34 -1.80
C ILE A 32 27.23 -33.36 -2.19
N ASP A 33 26.08 -33.30 -1.53
CA ASP A 33 24.89 -33.99 -2.00
C ASP A 33 24.11 -33.06 -2.93
N ARG A 34 23.74 -33.61 -4.08
CA ARG A 34 23.15 -32.89 -5.20
C ARG A 34 21.71 -32.57 -4.85
N SER A 35 21.39 -31.29 -4.76
CA SER A 35 20.01 -30.83 -4.64
C SER A 35 19.19 -31.34 -5.84
N GLU A 36 18.21 -32.20 -5.56
CA GLU A 36 17.09 -32.47 -6.45
C GLU A 36 16.39 -31.14 -6.83
N PRO A 37 15.82 -31.04 -8.04
CA PRO A 37 15.08 -29.84 -8.42
C PRO A 37 13.88 -29.68 -7.49
N GLN A 38 13.81 -28.55 -6.79
CA GLN A 38 12.65 -28.17 -5.99
C GLN A 38 11.38 -28.33 -6.83
N LYS A 39 10.46 -29.18 -6.36
CA LYS A 39 9.06 -29.15 -6.77
C LYS A 39 8.60 -27.71 -6.60
N VAL A 40 8.35 -27.02 -7.70
CA VAL A 40 7.56 -25.80 -7.72
C VAL A 40 6.25 -26.16 -7.04
N GLN A 41 6.03 -25.67 -5.82
CA GLN A 41 4.73 -25.74 -5.19
C GLN A 41 3.79 -25.00 -6.13
N LYS A 42 2.83 -25.74 -6.68
CA LYS A 42 1.72 -25.18 -7.47
C LYS A 42 0.78 -24.50 -6.46
N GLU A 43 1.24 -23.40 -5.87
CA GLU A 43 0.52 -22.64 -4.87
C GLU A 43 -0.42 -21.63 -5.56
N LEU A 44 -1.71 -21.91 -5.34
CA LEU A 44 -2.92 -21.08 -5.29
C LEU A 44 -2.90 -19.70 -5.96
N VAL A 45 -2.80 -19.66 -7.28
CA VAL A 45 -3.34 -18.53 -8.04
C VAL A 45 -4.86 -18.69 -8.10
N ARG A 46 -5.66 -17.65 -7.79
CA ARG A 46 -7.14 -17.66 -7.89
C ARG A 46 -7.60 -18.41 -9.14
N ASP A 47 -8.44 -19.43 -9.03
CA ASP A 47 -8.76 -20.25 -10.21
C ASP A 47 -9.61 -19.44 -11.22
N TYR A 48 -10.64 -18.70 -10.79
CA TYR A 48 -11.48 -17.86 -11.66
C TYR A 48 -11.73 -16.48 -11.04
N ILE A 49 -11.83 -15.43 -11.85
CA ILE A 49 -12.33 -14.11 -11.43
C ILE A 49 -13.86 -14.13 -11.37
N PHE A 50 -14.50 -14.67 -12.41
CA PHE A 50 -15.94 -14.88 -12.45
C PHE A 50 -16.23 -16.26 -13.03
N LYS A 51 -16.23 -17.28 -12.15
CA LYS A 51 -16.36 -18.70 -12.52
C LYS A 51 -17.52 -19.02 -13.46
N ASP A 52 -18.65 -18.35 -13.28
CA ASP A 52 -19.86 -18.55 -14.08
C ASP A 52 -20.06 -17.47 -15.14
N SER A 53 -19.03 -16.69 -15.51
CA SER A 53 -19.15 -15.63 -16.51
C SER A 53 -19.48 -16.12 -17.93
N ASP A 54 -19.36 -17.41 -18.19
CA ASP A 54 -19.80 -18.09 -19.41
C ASP A 54 -21.29 -18.48 -19.36
N THR A 55 -21.83 -18.78 -18.18
CA THR A 55 -23.20 -19.30 -18.01
C THR A 55 -24.17 -18.40 -17.26
N THR A 56 -23.70 -17.33 -16.61
CA THR A 56 -24.52 -16.35 -15.87
C THR A 56 -24.22 -14.91 -16.32
N LEU A 57 -25.25 -14.05 -16.29
CA LEU A 57 -25.07 -12.61 -16.54
C LEU A 57 -24.43 -11.92 -15.32
N LEU A 58 -23.36 -11.17 -15.57
CA LEU A 58 -22.79 -10.27 -14.58
C LEU A 58 -23.69 -9.04 -14.42
N THR A 59 -23.71 -8.52 -13.21
CA THR A 59 -24.38 -7.25 -12.88
C THR A 59 -23.36 -6.12 -12.78
N GLU A 60 -23.82 -4.86 -12.89
CA GLU A 60 -22.95 -3.70 -12.68
C GLU A 60 -22.25 -3.76 -11.30
N ALA A 61 -22.96 -4.26 -10.28
CA ALA A 61 -22.43 -4.51 -8.95
C ALA A 61 -21.40 -5.65 -8.89
N ASN A 62 -21.31 -6.55 -9.87
CA ASN A 62 -20.19 -7.50 -9.90
C ASN A 62 -18.90 -6.83 -10.36
N VAL A 63 -18.96 -5.86 -11.28
CA VAL A 63 -17.77 -5.38 -12.00
C VAL A 63 -17.33 -3.95 -11.67
N SER A 64 -18.22 -3.04 -11.26
CA SER A 64 -17.91 -1.61 -11.05
C SER A 64 -16.78 -1.25 -10.06
N ASN A 65 -16.36 -2.12 -9.15
CA ASN A 65 -15.30 -1.86 -8.16
C ASN A 65 -14.05 -2.71 -8.37
N LEU A 66 -14.02 -3.52 -9.44
CA LEU A 66 -12.77 -4.13 -9.86
C LEU A 66 -11.89 -3.02 -10.46
N ASP A 67 -10.61 -3.04 -10.13
CA ASP A 67 -9.67 -2.12 -10.74
C ASP A 67 -9.48 -2.40 -12.26
N GLY A 68 -8.77 -1.51 -12.95
CA GLY A 68 -8.58 -1.64 -14.39
C GLY A 68 -7.85 -2.92 -14.81
N ARG A 69 -6.98 -3.47 -13.95
CA ARG A 69 -6.26 -4.70 -14.25
C ARG A 69 -7.20 -5.91 -14.12
N LEU A 70 -8.02 -5.94 -13.09
CA LEU A 70 -9.00 -6.99 -12.84
C LEU A 70 -10.12 -7.00 -13.85
N LEU A 71 -10.61 -5.83 -14.27
CA LEU A 71 -11.55 -5.73 -15.38
C LEU A 71 -10.96 -6.31 -16.67
N GLU A 72 -9.68 -6.03 -16.95
CA GLU A 72 -8.99 -6.59 -18.11
C GLU A 72 -8.87 -8.12 -18.01
N LEU A 73 -8.46 -8.64 -16.85
CA LEU A 73 -8.33 -10.08 -16.64
C LEU A 73 -9.70 -10.78 -16.72
N ALA A 74 -10.74 -10.24 -16.10
CA ALA A 74 -12.11 -10.75 -16.15
C ALA A 74 -12.66 -10.81 -17.58
N ARG A 75 -12.42 -9.76 -18.38
CA ARG A 75 -12.79 -9.74 -19.80
C ARG A 75 -12.06 -10.83 -20.58
N ASN A 76 -10.77 -11.00 -20.32
CA ASN A 76 -9.95 -11.99 -21.02
C ASN A 76 -10.22 -13.43 -20.55
N GLU A 77 -10.69 -13.63 -19.31
CA GLU A 77 -11.11 -14.94 -18.78
C GLU A 77 -12.18 -15.58 -19.65
N ILE A 78 -13.19 -14.80 -20.06
CA ILE A 78 -14.26 -15.27 -20.95
C ILE A 78 -13.68 -15.84 -22.25
N PHE A 79 -12.66 -15.21 -22.83
CA PHE A 79 -11.99 -15.74 -24.02
C PHE A 79 -11.07 -16.93 -23.70
N ALA A 80 -10.40 -16.92 -22.54
CA ALA A 80 -9.52 -17.98 -22.09
C ALA A 80 -10.29 -19.30 -21.91
N ARG A 81 -11.54 -19.25 -21.45
CA ARG A 81 -12.41 -20.44 -21.31
C ARG A 81 -12.66 -21.17 -22.64
N HIS A 82 -12.59 -20.45 -23.76
CA HIS A 82 -12.69 -21.02 -25.11
C HIS A 82 -11.34 -21.36 -25.73
N GLY A 83 -10.25 -21.22 -24.98
CA GLY A 83 -8.89 -21.56 -25.43
C GLY A 83 -8.20 -20.46 -26.23
N LEU A 84 -8.59 -19.18 -26.09
CA LEU A 84 -7.85 -18.09 -26.75
C LEU A 84 -6.37 -18.13 -26.39
N VAL A 85 -5.50 -18.20 -27.39
CA VAL A 85 -4.04 -18.11 -27.21
C VAL A 85 -3.60 -16.65 -27.11
N PHE A 86 -3.08 -16.25 -25.94
CA PHE A 86 -2.67 -14.88 -25.68
C PHE A 86 -1.28 -14.57 -26.25
N LYS A 87 -1.15 -13.43 -26.94
CA LYS A 87 0.16 -12.93 -27.43
C LYS A 87 0.91 -12.09 -26.38
N ARG A 88 0.15 -11.45 -25.50
CA ARG A 88 0.66 -10.62 -24.41
C ARG A 88 1.20 -11.53 -23.31
N LYS A 89 2.50 -11.42 -23.01
CA LYS A 89 3.18 -12.33 -22.08
C LYS A 89 2.57 -12.33 -20.68
N ASP A 90 2.08 -11.19 -20.20
CA ASP A 90 1.43 -11.06 -18.90
C ASP A 90 0.11 -11.83 -18.85
N LEU A 91 -0.75 -11.70 -19.86
CA LEU A 91 -2.00 -12.45 -19.96
C LEU A 91 -1.75 -13.94 -20.21
N GLN A 92 -0.79 -14.26 -21.07
CA GLN A 92 -0.39 -15.63 -21.33
C GLN A 92 0.07 -16.32 -20.05
N SER A 93 1.01 -15.71 -19.32
CA SER A 93 1.53 -16.26 -18.06
C SER A 93 0.41 -16.45 -17.03
N PHE A 94 -0.50 -15.48 -16.92
CA PHE A 94 -1.64 -15.56 -16.00
C PHE A 94 -2.58 -16.73 -16.32
N PHE A 95 -2.99 -16.90 -17.59
CA PHE A 95 -3.93 -17.97 -17.96
C PHE A 95 -3.27 -19.35 -18.06
N GLU A 96 -1.99 -19.44 -18.45
CA GLU A 96 -1.23 -20.72 -18.44
C GLU A 96 -1.07 -21.31 -17.03
N ALA A 97 -1.13 -20.48 -15.99
CA ALA A 97 -1.14 -20.94 -14.60
C ALA A 97 -2.48 -21.58 -14.19
N LYS A 98 -3.57 -21.34 -14.92
CA LYS A 98 -4.92 -21.82 -14.55
C LYS A 98 -5.14 -23.26 -14.99
N SER A 99 -5.72 -24.06 -14.10
CA SER A 99 -5.85 -25.51 -14.32
C SER A 99 -6.87 -25.87 -15.42
N TRP A 100 -7.86 -25.01 -15.63
CA TRP A 100 -8.93 -25.17 -16.60
C TRP A 100 -8.60 -24.60 -17.99
N TYR A 101 -7.58 -23.74 -18.10
CA TYR A 101 -7.22 -23.11 -19.37
C TYR A 101 -6.59 -24.12 -20.31
N LYS A 102 -7.17 -24.25 -21.50
CA LYS A 102 -6.69 -25.14 -22.56
C LYS A 102 -6.54 -24.34 -23.85
N PRO A 103 -5.32 -23.92 -24.23
CA PRO A 103 -5.12 -23.14 -25.45
C PRO A 103 -5.55 -23.95 -26.68
N ASP A 104 -6.43 -23.38 -27.50
CA ASP A 104 -6.83 -23.90 -28.80
C ASP A 104 -6.37 -22.92 -29.90
N PRO A 105 -5.30 -23.26 -30.63
CA PRO A 105 -4.82 -22.45 -31.75
C PRO A 105 -5.87 -22.22 -32.86
N ASN A 106 -6.95 -23.01 -32.90
CA ASN A 106 -8.02 -22.89 -33.88
C ASN A 106 -9.22 -22.06 -33.39
N TYR A 107 -9.22 -21.60 -32.13
CA TYR A 107 -10.31 -20.81 -31.61
C TYR A 107 -10.41 -19.46 -32.34
N GLY A 108 -11.54 -19.24 -33.01
CA GLY A 108 -11.80 -18.05 -33.84
C GLY A 108 -12.41 -16.86 -33.10
N GLY A 109 -12.51 -16.89 -31.77
CA GLY A 109 -13.11 -15.80 -30.99
C GLY A 109 -14.64 -15.82 -30.90
N SER A 110 -15.28 -16.97 -31.13
CA SER A 110 -16.74 -17.10 -31.08
C SER A 110 -17.27 -17.10 -29.65
N LEU A 111 -18.17 -16.17 -29.35
CA LEU A 111 -18.79 -16.02 -28.02
C LEU A 111 -20.30 -16.21 -28.08
N THR A 112 -20.87 -16.69 -26.98
CA THR A 112 -22.32 -16.73 -26.76
C THR A 112 -22.90 -15.31 -26.65
N VAL A 113 -24.22 -15.19 -26.76
CA VAL A 113 -24.92 -13.91 -26.57
C VAL A 113 -24.68 -13.34 -25.18
N GLN A 114 -24.58 -14.23 -24.18
CA GLN A 114 -24.41 -13.83 -22.80
C GLN A 114 -22.99 -13.33 -22.51
N GLU A 115 -21.98 -14.05 -22.98
CA GLU A 115 -20.58 -13.63 -22.86
C GLU A 115 -20.34 -12.28 -23.53
N LYS A 116 -20.96 -12.03 -24.68
CA LYS A 116 -20.92 -10.70 -25.33
C LYS A 116 -21.52 -9.61 -24.45
N LYS A 117 -22.62 -9.89 -23.72
CA LYS A 117 -23.21 -8.94 -22.78
C LYS A 117 -22.30 -8.70 -21.57
N ASN A 118 -21.71 -9.75 -21.01
CA ASN A 118 -20.76 -9.65 -19.90
C ASN A 118 -19.51 -8.86 -20.29
N ILE A 119 -18.93 -9.14 -21.47
CA ILE A 119 -17.80 -8.37 -22.00
C ILE A 119 -18.19 -6.91 -22.24
N ALA A 120 -19.37 -6.64 -22.84
CA ALA A 120 -19.81 -5.27 -23.07
C ALA A 120 -20.01 -4.49 -21.76
N LEU A 121 -20.51 -5.16 -20.71
CA LEU A 121 -20.62 -4.59 -19.38
C LEU A 121 -19.23 -4.27 -18.80
N ILE A 122 -18.30 -5.23 -18.82
CA ILE A 122 -16.92 -5.02 -18.34
C ILE A 122 -16.25 -3.87 -19.10
N GLN A 123 -16.36 -3.85 -20.44
CA GLN A 123 -15.81 -2.79 -21.29
C GLN A 123 -16.44 -1.42 -21.02
N LYS A 124 -17.75 -1.36 -20.74
CA LYS A 124 -18.42 -0.13 -20.31
C LYS A 124 -17.79 0.40 -19.02
N VAL A 125 -17.56 -0.46 -18.03
CA VAL A 125 -16.90 -0.07 -16.78
C VAL A 125 -15.45 0.35 -17.02
N GLU A 126 -14.67 -0.40 -17.80
CA GLU A 126 -13.29 -0.03 -18.16
C GLU A 126 -13.23 1.35 -18.83
N GLN A 127 -14.19 1.68 -19.69
CA GLN A 127 -14.29 2.98 -20.35
C GLN A 127 -14.66 4.09 -19.39
N LEU A 128 -15.60 3.86 -18.46
CA LEU A 128 -15.96 4.83 -17.41
C LEU A 128 -14.77 5.08 -16.47
N SER A 129 -14.07 4.03 -16.04
CA SER A 129 -12.85 4.12 -15.24
C SER A 129 -11.66 4.72 -16.01
N ALA A 130 -11.68 4.69 -17.34
CA ALA A 130 -10.67 5.32 -18.19
C ALA A 130 -10.98 6.79 -18.55
N HIS A 131 -12.25 7.17 -18.71
CA HIS A 131 -12.67 8.56 -18.93
C HIS A 131 -12.54 9.42 -17.67
N ASN A 132 -12.58 8.78 -16.49
CA ASN A 132 -12.29 9.42 -15.21
C ASN A 132 -10.80 9.34 -14.83
N ARG A 133 -9.94 8.89 -15.74
CA ARG A 133 -8.48 8.93 -15.60
C ARG A 133 -8.01 10.30 -16.10
N LEU A 134 -7.42 11.11 -15.22
CA LEU A 134 -6.72 12.33 -15.65
C LEU A 134 -5.55 11.91 -16.57
N GLU A 135 -5.64 12.21 -17.86
CA GLU A 135 -4.50 12.05 -18.76
C GLU A 135 -3.46 13.13 -18.43
N GLN A 136 -2.21 12.70 -18.23
CA GLN A 136 -1.07 13.58 -18.01
C GLN A 136 -0.72 14.31 -19.31
N ILE A 137 -1.19 15.55 -19.43
CA ILE A 137 -0.72 16.52 -20.42
C ILE A 137 -0.42 17.81 -19.64
N TRP A 138 0.87 18.09 -19.42
CA TRP A 138 1.45 19.29 -18.77
C TRP A 138 0.75 20.60 -19.25
N GLU A 139 0.67 21.73 -18.55
CA GLU A 139 1.30 22.34 -17.36
C GLU A 139 0.33 23.48 -16.94
N GLU A 140 0.21 23.81 -15.64
CA GLU A 140 -0.62 24.87 -15.01
C GLU A 140 -1.96 24.44 -14.35
N ASP A 141 -1.94 24.59 -13.03
CA ASP A 141 -2.92 24.26 -11.99
C ASP A 141 -3.89 25.44 -11.76
N TYR A 142 -5.20 25.18 -11.92
CA TYR A 142 -6.30 26.02 -11.45
C TYR A 142 -7.55 25.21 -11.04
N HIS A 143 -7.39 24.13 -10.26
CA HIS A 143 -8.52 23.35 -9.73
C HIS A 143 -8.66 23.43 -8.21
N VAL A 144 -8.81 24.66 -7.73
CA VAL A 144 -9.85 24.94 -6.74
C VAL A 144 -11.09 25.35 -7.54
N LEU A 145 -12.04 24.42 -7.69
CA LEU A 145 -13.49 24.61 -7.53
C LEU A 145 -14.25 23.39 -8.08
N GLU A 146 -14.85 22.67 -7.12
CA GLU A 146 -16.11 21.93 -7.18
C GLU A 146 -16.30 20.89 -8.29
N TYR A 147 -16.17 19.64 -7.87
CA TYR A 147 -16.72 18.48 -8.57
C TYR A 147 -18.21 18.71 -8.93
N PRO A 148 -18.66 18.32 -10.12
CA PRO A 148 -20.08 18.13 -10.39
C PRO A 148 -20.69 17.15 -9.38
N SER A 149 -21.92 17.46 -8.98
CA SER A 149 -22.75 16.87 -7.91
C SER A 149 -23.12 15.38 -8.04
N ASP A 150 -22.34 14.58 -8.76
CA ASP A 150 -22.73 13.22 -9.14
C ASP A 150 -21.48 12.33 -9.30
N MET A 151 -20.74 12.19 -8.19
CA MET A 151 -19.53 11.37 -8.05
C MET A 151 -19.75 10.21 -7.06
N ASP A 152 -20.59 9.23 -7.42
CA ASP A 152 -20.85 8.04 -6.57
C ASP A 152 -20.53 6.69 -7.24
N HIS A 153 -19.92 6.68 -8.43
CA HIS A 153 -19.80 5.44 -9.21
C HIS A 153 -18.63 4.50 -8.84
N TYR A 154 -17.82 4.80 -7.83
CA TYR A 154 -16.69 3.96 -7.37
C TYR A 154 -16.76 3.57 -5.87
N LYS A 155 -17.81 4.02 -5.19
CA LYS A 155 -18.03 3.87 -3.75
C LYS A 155 -19.12 2.83 -3.52
N ARG A 156 -18.78 1.64 -2.99
CA ARG A 156 -19.79 0.59 -2.71
C ARG A 156 -19.97 0.34 -1.24
N LYS A 157 -21.24 0.21 -0.86
CA LYS A 157 -21.65 -0.29 0.45
C LYS A 157 -21.92 -1.79 0.42
N ASP A 158 -22.06 -2.40 -0.76
CA ASP A 158 -22.27 -3.83 -0.90
C ASP A 158 -21.71 -4.39 -2.22
N ALA A 159 -21.29 -5.64 -2.22
CA ALA A 159 -20.83 -6.37 -3.41
C ALA A 159 -20.96 -7.89 -3.24
N TRP A 160 -20.92 -8.61 -4.36
CA TRP A 160 -20.75 -10.07 -4.41
C TRP A 160 -19.48 -10.39 -5.19
N VAL A 161 -18.45 -10.90 -4.50
CA VAL A 161 -17.11 -11.18 -5.05
C VAL A 161 -16.56 -12.45 -4.40
N ASP A 162 -15.95 -13.32 -5.21
CA ASP A 162 -15.19 -14.50 -4.77
C ASP A 162 -13.82 -14.06 -4.22
N LEU A 163 -13.80 -13.70 -2.94
CA LEU A 163 -12.68 -13.03 -2.27
C LEU A 163 -11.50 -13.96 -2.02
N ASP A 164 -11.74 -15.24 -1.78
CA ASP A 164 -10.68 -16.21 -1.47
C ASP A 164 -10.34 -17.14 -2.65
N GLY A 165 -11.07 -17.01 -3.75
CA GLY A 165 -10.83 -17.72 -4.99
C GLY A 165 -11.31 -19.16 -5.00
N ASP A 166 -12.21 -19.53 -4.08
CA ASP A 166 -12.78 -20.88 -3.99
C ASP A 166 -13.85 -21.18 -5.05
N GLY A 167 -14.27 -20.15 -5.79
CA GLY A 167 -15.30 -20.22 -6.83
C GLY A 167 -16.71 -19.92 -6.35
N THR A 168 -16.88 -19.45 -5.11
CA THR A 168 -18.13 -19.00 -4.49
C THR A 168 -18.00 -17.51 -4.18
N ALA A 169 -19.00 -16.71 -4.53
CA ALA A 169 -18.95 -15.29 -4.21
C ALA A 169 -19.39 -15.02 -2.76
N GLU A 170 -18.60 -14.25 -2.03
CA GLU A 170 -18.94 -13.70 -0.72
C GLU A 170 -19.80 -12.44 -0.87
N GLN A 171 -20.79 -12.32 -0.01
CA GLN A 171 -21.52 -11.07 0.16
C GLN A 171 -20.73 -10.13 1.07
N ILE A 172 -20.35 -8.98 0.55
CA ILE A 172 -19.61 -7.95 1.27
C ILE A 172 -20.56 -6.80 1.54
N GLN A 173 -20.58 -6.27 2.76
CA GLN A 173 -21.40 -5.13 3.15
C GLN A 173 -20.65 -4.21 4.10
N MET A 174 -20.71 -2.91 3.83
CA MET A 174 -20.26 -1.86 4.72
C MET A 174 -21.47 -1.15 5.31
N SER A 175 -21.42 -0.89 6.61
CA SER A 175 -22.45 -0.13 7.31
C SER A 175 -21.81 0.82 8.30
N VAL A 176 -22.47 1.96 8.52
CA VAL A 176 -22.05 2.98 9.46
C VAL A 176 -23.22 3.28 10.38
N HIS A 177 -22.96 3.30 11.68
CA HIS A 177 -23.95 3.51 12.73
C HIS A 177 -23.49 4.66 13.62
N GLU A 178 -24.29 5.73 13.64
CA GLU A 178 -24.04 6.89 14.50
C GLU A 178 -24.39 6.54 15.95
N ILE A 179 -23.41 6.61 16.85
CA ILE A 179 -23.61 6.45 18.29
C ILE A 179 -23.77 7.84 18.93
N SER A 180 -22.92 8.79 18.53
CA SER A 180 -22.99 10.20 18.90
C SER A 180 -22.35 11.08 17.83
N GLU A 181 -22.44 12.41 17.97
CA GLU A 181 -21.86 13.38 17.02
C GLU A 181 -20.35 13.21 16.80
N ASP A 182 -19.61 12.68 17.78
CA ASP A 182 -18.16 12.46 17.70
C ASP A 182 -17.77 10.97 17.71
N ASP A 183 -18.74 10.06 17.70
CA ASP A 183 -18.49 8.60 17.79
C ASP A 183 -19.40 7.87 16.80
N ILE A 184 -18.83 7.50 15.66
CA ILE A 184 -19.52 6.80 14.58
C ILE A 184 -18.83 5.45 14.36
N GLU A 185 -19.57 4.37 14.54
CA GLU A 185 -19.07 3.01 14.31
C GLU A 185 -19.23 2.64 12.83
N TRP A 186 -18.18 2.05 12.25
CA TRP A 186 -18.25 1.39 10.95
C TRP A 186 -18.15 -0.11 11.13
N GLN A 187 -18.78 -0.87 10.23
CA GLN A 187 -18.72 -2.32 10.21
C GLN A 187 -18.60 -2.85 8.79
N LEU A 188 -17.52 -3.58 8.52
CA LEU A 188 -17.34 -4.41 7.34
C LEU A 188 -17.84 -5.82 7.65
N THR A 189 -18.75 -6.33 6.82
CA THR A 189 -19.32 -7.67 6.92
C THR A 189 -18.98 -8.45 5.65
N VAL A 190 -18.51 -9.68 5.81
CA VAL A 190 -18.27 -10.64 4.73
C VAL A 190 -19.01 -11.93 5.09
N ASN A 191 -20.07 -12.24 4.35
CA ASN A 191 -21.05 -13.26 4.68
C ASN A 191 -21.60 -13.09 6.11
N GLN A 192 -21.24 -13.98 7.03
CA GLN A 192 -21.66 -13.93 8.44
C GLN A 192 -20.59 -13.32 9.37
N GLN A 193 -19.38 -13.11 8.85
CA GLN A 193 -18.28 -12.53 9.60
C GLN A 193 -18.34 -11.02 9.53
N HIS A 194 -17.88 -10.34 10.57
CA HIS A 194 -17.79 -8.89 10.59
C HIS A 194 -16.59 -8.43 11.40
N ILE A 195 -16.11 -7.25 11.04
CA ILE A 195 -15.15 -6.45 11.79
C ILE A 195 -15.70 -5.03 11.86
N SER A 196 -15.42 -4.35 12.96
CA SER A 196 -15.88 -2.98 13.17
C SER A 196 -14.79 -2.13 13.82
N GLY A 197 -14.96 -0.82 13.70
CA GLY A 197 -14.17 0.19 14.36
C GLY A 197 -15.01 1.43 14.60
N SER A 198 -14.44 2.42 15.28
CA SER A 198 -15.06 3.73 15.47
C SER A 198 -14.10 4.82 15.03
N MET A 199 -14.64 5.83 14.35
CA MET A 199 -13.94 7.07 14.05
C MET A 199 -14.95 8.21 13.84
N ARG A 200 -14.44 9.45 13.75
CA ARG A 200 -15.30 10.63 13.63
C ARG A 200 -16.03 10.72 12.28
N TYR A 201 -15.36 10.32 11.20
CA TYR A 201 -15.88 10.41 9.83
C TYR A 201 -15.60 9.13 9.03
N PRO A 202 -16.19 7.99 9.42
CA PRO A 202 -15.94 6.74 8.71
C PRO A 202 -16.50 6.80 7.29
N THR A 203 -15.80 6.15 6.38
CA THR A 203 -16.37 5.84 5.07
C THR A 203 -17.32 4.66 5.19
N GLU A 204 -18.44 4.73 4.49
CA GLU A 204 -19.35 3.60 4.31
C GLU A 204 -19.05 2.82 3.03
N TYR A 205 -17.85 3.01 2.47
CA TYR A 205 -17.49 2.49 1.15
C TYR A 205 -16.19 1.71 1.15
N PHE A 206 -16.12 0.69 0.30
CA PHE A 206 -14.91 -0.10 0.06
C PHE A 206 -14.63 -0.28 -1.44
N GLN A 207 -13.40 -0.69 -1.75
CA GLN A 207 -12.92 -1.10 -3.06
C GLN A 207 -12.42 -2.55 -3.00
N ILE A 208 -12.40 -3.20 -4.16
CA ILE A 208 -11.87 -4.55 -4.33
C ILE A 208 -10.64 -4.46 -5.20
N VAL A 209 -9.51 -4.90 -4.66
CA VAL A 209 -8.21 -4.86 -5.34
C VAL A 209 -7.57 -6.24 -5.29
N ASP A 210 -6.56 -6.43 -6.13
CA ASP A 210 -5.76 -7.65 -6.18
C ASP A 210 -4.30 -7.24 -6.02
N ALA A 211 -3.86 -7.24 -4.77
CA ALA A 211 -2.55 -6.79 -4.35
C ALA A 211 -1.46 -7.72 -4.90
N ASP A 212 -1.68 -9.03 -4.93
CA ASP A 212 -0.81 -10.02 -5.57
C ASP A 212 -1.60 -11.02 -6.43
N ILE A 213 -1.56 -10.82 -7.75
CA ILE A 213 -2.31 -11.64 -8.72
C ILE A 213 -1.90 -13.12 -8.75
N ASN A 214 -0.84 -13.48 -8.03
CA ASN A 214 -0.34 -14.83 -7.93
C ASN A 214 -0.90 -15.58 -6.72
N ASP A 215 -1.59 -14.90 -5.81
CA ASP A 215 -2.35 -15.54 -4.74
C ASP A 215 -3.82 -15.76 -5.15
N SER A 216 -4.63 -16.23 -4.20
CA SER A 216 -6.05 -16.46 -4.41
C SER A 216 -6.95 -15.35 -3.88
N TYR A 217 -6.38 -14.36 -3.20
CA TYR A 217 -7.09 -13.38 -2.40
C TYR A 217 -7.35 -12.08 -3.16
N PHE A 218 -8.56 -11.55 -2.95
CA PHE A 218 -8.89 -10.19 -3.30
C PHE A 218 -8.90 -9.44 -1.98
N GLU A 219 -8.27 -8.29 -1.98
CA GLU A 219 -8.25 -7.42 -0.82
C GLU A 219 -9.42 -6.44 -0.90
N ILE A 220 -9.98 -6.20 0.28
CA ILE A 220 -10.91 -5.12 0.53
C ILE A 220 -10.09 -3.92 1.00
N ALA A 221 -10.11 -2.85 0.22
CA ALA A 221 -9.48 -1.58 0.57
C ALA A 221 -10.54 -0.60 1.08
N ILE A 222 -10.34 -0.08 2.29
CA ILE A 222 -11.17 0.96 2.90
C ILE A 222 -10.36 2.25 2.93
N GLU A 223 -10.71 3.19 2.07
CA GLU A 223 -10.02 4.47 1.93
C GLU A 223 -10.64 5.51 2.86
N ASN A 224 -9.90 5.88 3.90
CA ASN A 224 -10.34 6.73 4.99
C ASN A 224 -9.78 8.15 4.87
N TYR A 225 -10.54 9.10 5.45
CA TYR A 225 -10.22 10.51 5.50
C TYR A 225 -10.31 10.98 6.94
N GLY A 226 -9.22 11.54 7.45
CA GLY A 226 -9.11 12.07 8.79
C GLY A 226 -9.26 13.59 8.84
N GLU A 227 -9.10 14.11 10.04
CA GLU A 227 -8.87 15.53 10.26
C GLU A 227 -7.54 15.96 9.62
N ASP A 228 -7.38 17.25 9.34
CA ASP A 228 -6.15 17.83 8.75
C ASP A 228 -5.72 17.22 7.40
N ALA A 229 -6.70 16.79 6.60
CA ALA A 229 -6.48 16.17 5.29
C ALA A 229 -5.66 14.86 5.32
N ALA A 230 -5.53 14.24 6.50
CA ALA A 230 -4.96 12.90 6.63
C ALA A 230 -5.76 11.88 5.81
N ARG A 231 -5.05 10.98 5.15
CA ARG A 231 -5.63 9.92 4.31
C ARG A 231 -4.88 8.64 4.56
N TRP A 232 -5.59 7.54 4.67
CA TRP A 232 -4.99 6.21 4.77
C TRP A 232 -5.94 5.18 4.14
N THR A 233 -5.39 4.03 3.80
CA THR A 233 -6.14 2.89 3.30
C THR A 233 -5.93 1.72 4.24
N GLU A 234 -7.02 1.19 4.78
CA GLU A 234 -6.99 -0.07 5.53
C GLU A 234 -7.27 -1.23 4.59
N TYR A 235 -6.48 -2.29 4.72
CA TYR A 235 -6.61 -3.48 3.89
C TYR A 235 -7.04 -4.69 4.70
N TYR A 236 -7.91 -5.48 4.10
CA TYR A 236 -8.41 -6.73 4.65
C TYR A 236 -8.45 -7.79 3.56
N TYR A 237 -8.21 -9.04 3.90
CA TYR A 237 -8.57 -10.18 3.04
C TYR A 237 -9.50 -11.14 3.78
N TYR A 238 -10.19 -12.00 3.04
CA TYR A 238 -11.02 -13.06 3.59
C TYR A 238 -10.39 -14.42 3.32
N ASN A 239 -10.27 -15.26 4.36
CA ASN A 239 -9.60 -16.57 4.25
C ASN A 239 -10.58 -17.77 4.20
N GLY A 240 -11.82 -17.53 3.78
CA GLY A 240 -12.92 -18.51 3.81
C GLY A 240 -13.61 -18.66 5.18
N HIS A 241 -13.04 -18.07 6.24
CA HIS A 241 -13.56 -18.25 7.61
C HIS A 241 -13.68 -16.93 8.38
N SER A 242 -12.76 -16.00 8.19
CA SER A 242 -12.64 -14.74 8.93
C SER A 242 -12.12 -13.62 8.03
N ILE A 243 -12.51 -12.39 8.35
CA ILE A 243 -11.91 -11.18 7.80
C ILE A 243 -10.57 -10.95 8.53
N VAL A 244 -9.49 -10.79 7.80
CA VAL A 244 -8.13 -10.66 8.34
C VAL A 244 -7.57 -9.28 7.98
N PRO A 245 -7.21 -8.43 8.97
CA PRO A 245 -6.55 -7.15 8.71
C PRO A 245 -5.13 -7.35 8.21
N MET A 246 -4.76 -6.61 7.17
CA MET A 246 -3.43 -6.65 6.54
C MET A 246 -2.55 -5.47 6.97
N GLY A 247 -3.12 -4.48 7.65
CA GLY A 247 -2.47 -3.23 8.03
C GLY A 247 -3.03 -2.03 7.29
N GLU A 248 -2.51 -0.86 7.67
CA GLU A 248 -2.85 0.41 7.02
C GLU A 248 -1.68 0.93 6.19
N ILE A 249 -2.00 1.67 5.13
CA ILE A 249 -1.03 2.37 4.30
C ILE A 249 -1.46 3.83 4.20
N ASP A 250 -0.54 4.75 4.46
CA ASP A 250 -0.76 6.18 4.25
C ASP A 250 -1.18 6.50 2.81
N GLY A 251 -2.19 7.34 2.66
CA GLY A 251 -2.77 7.73 1.37
C GLY A 251 -3.92 6.84 0.89
N ILE A 252 -4.40 7.18 -0.30
CA ILE A 252 -5.54 6.55 -1.00
C ILE A 252 -4.94 5.59 -2.03
N THR A 253 -4.75 4.34 -1.63
CA THR A 253 -3.89 3.36 -2.34
C THR A 253 -4.65 2.18 -2.92
N GLY A 254 -5.99 2.15 -2.81
CA GLY A 254 -6.86 1.08 -3.32
C GLY A 254 -7.05 1.13 -4.85
N ASN A 255 -6.00 1.51 -5.59
CA ASN A 255 -6.06 1.75 -7.03
C ASN A 255 -4.83 1.22 -7.76
N LYS A 256 -4.99 1.00 -9.06
CA LYS A 256 -3.96 0.44 -9.95
C LYS A 256 -2.73 1.35 -10.14
N GLU A 257 -2.84 2.64 -9.83
CA GLU A 257 -1.72 3.57 -9.91
C GLU A 257 -0.74 3.35 -8.75
N ALA A 258 -1.27 2.98 -7.58
CA ALA A 258 -0.48 2.64 -6.40
C ALA A 258 0.01 1.18 -6.42
N MET A 259 -0.84 0.23 -6.83
CA MET A 259 -0.54 -1.21 -6.76
C MET A 259 0.17 -1.76 -8.00
N ASN A 260 1.11 -2.68 -7.78
CA ASN A 260 1.82 -3.37 -8.88
C ASN A 260 1.28 -4.78 -9.20
N GLY A 261 0.31 -5.27 -8.43
CA GLY A 261 -0.29 -6.60 -8.57
C GLY A 261 0.67 -7.77 -8.29
N LYS A 262 1.75 -7.53 -7.55
CA LYS A 262 2.77 -8.52 -7.14
C LYS A 262 3.12 -8.37 -5.66
N GLY A 263 2.13 -8.02 -4.86
CA GLY A 263 2.25 -7.73 -3.45
C GLY A 263 3.04 -6.46 -3.17
N GLY A 264 3.04 -5.45 -4.05
CA GLY A 264 3.73 -4.18 -3.82
C GLY A 264 2.88 -2.95 -4.09
N VAL A 265 3.02 -1.94 -3.22
CA VAL A 265 2.24 -0.69 -3.25
C VAL A 265 3.19 0.50 -3.09
N ASN A 266 2.99 1.52 -3.91
CA ASN A 266 3.63 2.83 -3.75
C ASN A 266 2.65 3.80 -3.08
N ALA A 267 3.06 4.34 -1.94
CA ALA A 267 2.28 5.30 -1.16
C ALA A 267 2.96 6.66 -1.14
N SER A 268 2.17 7.73 -1.29
CA SER A 268 2.66 9.10 -1.12
C SER A 268 2.52 9.51 0.34
N ILE A 269 3.62 9.56 1.07
CA ILE A 269 3.67 9.89 2.49
C ILE A 269 4.14 11.33 2.68
N GLN A 270 3.54 12.03 3.65
CA GLN A 270 3.96 13.36 4.04
C GLN A 270 5.02 13.31 5.15
N ALA A 271 6.15 13.97 4.95
CA ALA A 271 7.16 14.21 5.99
C ALA A 271 6.96 15.61 6.59
N TYR A 272 7.30 15.80 7.88
CA TYR A 272 7.19 17.10 8.56
C TYR A 272 8.43 17.52 9.34
N THR A 273 9.30 16.58 9.76
CA THR A 273 10.35 16.87 10.75
C THR A 273 11.31 17.96 10.30
N LEU A 274 11.79 17.88 9.06
CA LEU A 274 12.74 18.85 8.52
C LEU A 274 12.03 19.93 7.70
N GLN A 275 10.99 19.57 6.98
CA GLN A 275 9.98 20.45 6.40
C GLN A 275 8.84 19.56 5.87
N SER A 276 7.73 20.16 5.46
CA SER A 276 6.65 19.53 4.73
C SER A 276 7.08 19.18 3.31
N TRP A 277 7.11 17.88 2.98
CA TRP A 277 7.19 17.39 1.60
C TRP A 277 6.54 16.02 1.47
N TYR A 278 6.16 15.65 0.25
CA TYR A 278 5.66 14.32 -0.07
C TYR A 278 6.76 13.46 -0.67
N TYR A 279 6.86 12.21 -0.23
CA TYR A 279 7.77 11.22 -0.78
C TYR A 279 7.05 9.90 -1.07
N LEU A 280 7.57 9.15 -2.05
CA LEU A 280 7.06 7.82 -2.36
C LEU A 280 7.73 6.77 -1.50
N GLU A 281 6.93 6.10 -0.69
CA GLU A 281 7.30 4.94 0.11
C GLU A 281 6.82 3.65 -0.56
N GLU A 282 7.66 2.63 -0.56
CA GLU A 282 7.32 1.30 -1.07
C GLU A 282 6.88 0.39 0.07
N PHE A 283 5.74 -0.26 -0.11
CA PHE A 283 5.22 -1.32 0.77
C PHE A 283 5.20 -2.64 0.02
N HIS A 284 5.35 -3.74 0.75
CA HIS A 284 5.21 -5.08 0.21
C HIS A 284 4.41 -5.99 1.14
N LEU A 285 3.72 -6.98 0.58
CA LEU A 285 3.13 -8.07 1.35
C LEU A 285 4.22 -9.01 1.83
N ASP A 286 4.19 -9.35 3.12
CA ASP A 286 5.00 -10.44 3.64
C ASP A 286 4.32 -11.81 3.44
N LYS A 287 4.98 -12.87 3.91
CA LYS A 287 4.49 -14.26 3.82
C LYS A 287 3.17 -14.51 4.54
N ASP A 288 2.79 -13.63 5.47
CA ASP A 288 1.58 -13.71 6.27
C ASP A 288 0.49 -12.80 5.68
N HIS A 289 0.69 -12.29 4.46
CA HIS A 289 -0.17 -11.34 3.73
C HIS A 289 -0.37 -10.00 4.48
N LEU A 290 0.65 -9.56 5.24
CA LEU A 290 0.61 -8.27 5.93
C LEU A 290 1.46 -7.23 5.20
N TRP A 291 0.99 -5.99 5.17
CA TRP A 291 1.73 -4.87 4.59
C TRP A 291 2.94 -4.50 5.45
N GLN A 292 4.11 -4.52 4.82
CA GLN A 292 5.38 -4.12 5.41
C GLN A 292 5.99 -2.95 4.65
N ARG A 293 6.46 -1.95 5.39
CA ARG A 293 7.21 -0.82 4.81
C ARG A 293 8.56 -1.28 4.30
N THR A 294 9.05 -0.61 3.26
CA THR A 294 10.38 -0.80 2.69
C THR A 294 11.19 0.50 2.77
N PRO A 295 11.67 0.89 3.97
CA PRO A 295 12.32 2.18 4.16
C PRO A 295 13.57 2.34 3.29
N LYS A 296 13.71 3.52 2.67
CA LYS A 296 14.90 3.93 1.92
C LYS A 296 15.79 4.78 2.82
N ALA A 297 17.10 4.68 2.61
CA ALA A 297 18.07 5.51 3.33
C ALA A 297 17.95 7.01 2.99
N PHE A 298 17.25 7.35 1.90
CA PHE A 298 17.09 8.72 1.43
C PHE A 298 15.87 8.81 0.51
N TYR A 299 15.02 9.80 0.78
CA TYR A 299 13.91 10.19 -0.10
C TYR A 299 14.21 11.57 -0.65
N ALA A 300 14.26 11.66 -1.98
CA ALA A 300 14.52 12.92 -2.65
C ALA A 300 13.31 13.85 -2.54
N MET A 301 13.58 15.15 -2.45
CA MET A 301 12.58 16.18 -2.65
C MET A 301 12.86 16.90 -3.95
N GLU A 302 11.91 16.79 -4.89
CA GLU A 302 12.01 17.39 -6.21
C GLU A 302 10.78 18.28 -6.48
N PRO A 303 10.97 19.58 -6.80
CA PRO A 303 12.25 20.29 -6.84
C PRO A 303 12.81 20.58 -5.43
N PRO A 304 14.13 20.73 -5.27
CA PRO A 304 14.73 21.15 -4.02
C PRO A 304 14.21 22.51 -3.54
N THR A 305 13.91 22.64 -2.24
CA THR A 305 13.43 23.91 -1.66
C THR A 305 14.60 24.80 -1.25
N PRO A 306 14.61 26.09 -1.61
CA PRO A 306 15.63 27.02 -1.13
C PRO A 306 15.38 27.42 0.33
N TRP A 307 16.39 27.31 1.17
CA TRP A 307 16.42 27.82 2.53
C TRP A 307 17.51 28.89 2.68
N ILE A 308 17.32 29.83 3.59
CA ILE A 308 18.33 30.84 3.95
C ILE A 308 18.76 30.58 5.39
N ALA A 309 20.06 30.38 5.61
CA ALA A 309 20.59 30.15 6.94
C ALA A 309 20.47 31.42 7.81
N LYS A 310 19.89 31.31 8.99
CA LYS A 310 19.83 32.40 10.00
C LYS A 310 21.02 32.36 10.95
N VAL A 311 21.64 31.18 11.05
CA VAL A 311 22.71 30.85 12.00
C VAL A 311 23.80 30.10 11.26
N ARG A 312 24.98 30.01 11.86
CA ARG A 312 26.07 29.24 11.29
C ARG A 312 25.81 27.74 11.44
N VAL A 313 25.73 26.99 10.34
CA VAL A 313 25.36 25.56 10.32
C VAL A 313 26.47 24.72 9.71
N PRO A 314 26.95 23.65 10.38
CA PRO A 314 27.86 22.69 9.77
C PRO A 314 27.11 21.67 8.89
N LEU A 315 27.63 21.41 7.70
CA LEU A 315 27.20 20.30 6.85
C LEU A 315 28.18 19.14 6.99
N TYR A 316 27.66 17.96 7.35
CA TYR A 316 28.47 16.78 7.64
C TYR A 316 28.59 15.82 6.45
N LYS A 317 29.62 14.98 6.46
CA LYS A 317 29.86 13.99 5.39
C LYS A 317 28.77 12.92 5.30
N SER A 318 28.22 12.52 6.44
CA SER A 318 27.12 11.55 6.59
C SER A 318 26.35 11.82 7.88
N PRO A 319 25.11 11.32 8.02
CA PRO A 319 24.37 11.36 9.29
C PRO A 319 25.22 10.84 10.46
N GLY A 320 25.26 11.60 11.57
CA GLY A 320 26.00 11.23 12.79
C GLY A 320 27.52 11.35 12.72
N SER A 321 28.10 11.79 11.60
CA SER A 321 29.55 12.01 11.48
C SER A 321 29.99 13.27 12.22
N LYS A 322 31.27 13.33 12.64
CA LYS A 322 31.94 14.56 13.12
C LYS A 322 32.69 15.30 12.01
N ASP A 323 32.79 14.69 10.82
CA ASP A 323 33.51 15.26 9.69
C ASP A 323 32.65 16.31 8.99
N ILE A 324 33.04 17.58 9.14
CA ILE A 324 32.37 18.72 8.51
C ILE A 324 32.95 18.91 7.11
N VAL A 325 32.08 18.95 6.11
CA VAL A 325 32.41 19.17 4.70
C VAL A 325 32.39 20.67 4.38
N LYS A 326 31.44 21.41 4.94
CA LYS A 326 31.27 22.86 4.70
C LYS A 326 30.58 23.51 5.89
N TRP A 327 30.95 24.75 6.18
CA TRP A 327 30.17 25.64 7.05
C TRP A 327 29.29 26.51 6.16
N VAL A 328 28.00 26.58 6.51
CA VAL A 328 27.04 27.50 5.94
C VAL A 328 26.94 28.69 6.88
N GLU A 329 27.25 29.89 6.38
CA GLU A 329 27.23 31.11 7.18
C GLU A 329 25.84 31.78 7.15
N PRO A 330 25.47 32.60 8.16
CA PRO A 330 24.20 33.33 8.14
C PRO A 330 24.03 34.18 6.89
N GLY A 331 22.85 34.11 6.26
CA GLY A 331 22.50 34.77 5.01
C GLY A 331 22.79 33.94 3.75
N GLU A 332 23.54 32.84 3.85
CA GLU A 332 23.78 31.95 2.71
C GLU A 332 22.52 31.14 2.36
N LYS A 333 22.31 30.97 1.06
CA LYS A 333 21.23 30.12 0.53
C LYS A 333 21.72 28.69 0.35
N VAL A 334 20.88 27.76 0.75
CA VAL A 334 21.05 26.32 0.54
C VAL A 334 19.77 25.74 -0.06
N PHE A 335 19.86 24.55 -0.63
CA PHE A 335 18.72 23.82 -1.19
C PHE A 335 18.54 22.52 -0.43
N PHE A 336 17.35 22.30 0.12
CA PHE A 336 16.98 21.03 0.73
C PHE A 336 16.67 20.00 -0.34
N LEU A 337 17.44 18.91 -0.35
CA LEU A 337 17.37 17.87 -1.39
C LEU A 337 16.48 16.69 -1.00
N GLY A 338 15.97 16.65 0.23
CA GLY A 338 15.35 15.46 0.82
C GLY A 338 16.17 14.86 1.96
N GLY A 339 15.79 13.66 2.40
CA GLY A 339 16.35 13.05 3.59
C GLY A 339 15.66 11.78 4.04
N ASP A 340 15.99 11.36 5.27
CA ASP A 340 15.16 10.47 6.07
C ASP A 340 14.02 11.32 6.68
N PRO A 341 12.74 10.99 6.43
CA PRO A 341 11.57 11.71 6.92
C PRO A 341 11.58 11.93 8.44
N GLU A 342 12.22 11.03 9.20
CA GLU A 342 12.22 11.11 10.65
C GLU A 342 13.17 12.14 11.22
N LYS A 343 14.36 12.35 10.63
CA LYS A 343 15.44 13.07 11.34
C LYS A 343 16.57 13.64 10.51
N THR A 344 16.91 13.10 9.33
CA THR A 344 18.15 13.50 8.62
C THR A 344 17.85 14.11 7.28
N GLY A 345 18.59 15.15 6.93
CA GLY A 345 18.37 15.93 5.72
C GLY A 345 19.66 16.17 4.97
N LYS A 346 19.57 16.31 3.66
CA LYS A 346 20.69 16.64 2.81
C LYS A 346 20.50 18.04 2.21
N LEU A 347 21.51 18.87 2.35
CA LEU A 347 21.54 20.23 1.83
C LEU A 347 22.58 20.35 0.73
N ARG A 348 22.33 21.26 -0.21
CA ARG A 348 23.27 21.71 -1.24
C ARG A 348 23.47 23.21 -1.14
N THR A 349 24.70 23.69 -1.12
CA THR A 349 24.99 25.14 -1.20
C THR A 349 24.80 25.68 -2.61
N GLU A 350 24.69 27.00 -2.79
CA GLU A 350 24.67 27.62 -4.13
C GLU A 350 25.92 27.27 -4.97
N GLU A 351 27.07 27.10 -4.31
CA GLU A 351 28.33 26.66 -4.95
C GLU A 351 28.34 25.17 -5.34
N GLY A 352 27.32 24.39 -4.95
CA GLY A 352 27.15 22.98 -5.30
C GLY A 352 27.73 21.97 -4.31
N SER A 353 28.30 22.39 -3.19
CA SER A 353 28.73 21.46 -2.13
C SER A 353 27.52 20.82 -1.47
N THR A 354 27.58 19.52 -1.18
CA THR A 354 26.49 18.82 -0.47
C THR A 354 26.96 18.27 0.86
N GLY A 355 26.05 18.21 1.82
CA GLY A 355 26.29 17.57 3.11
C GLY A 355 25.00 17.38 3.91
N TRP A 356 25.14 16.70 5.03
CA TRP A 356 24.02 16.25 5.85
C TRP A 356 23.84 17.11 7.08
N ILE A 357 22.60 17.20 7.52
CA ILE A 357 22.15 17.72 8.80
C ILE A 357 21.23 16.69 9.45
N TRP A 358 21.02 16.77 10.76
CA TRP A 358 19.98 16.00 11.44
C TRP A 358 19.41 16.74 12.64
N VAL A 359 18.24 16.32 13.09
CA VAL A 359 17.58 16.84 14.28
C VAL A 359 17.61 15.81 15.39
N GLN A 360 17.88 16.26 16.61
CA GLN A 360 17.77 15.46 17.83
C GLN A 360 17.10 16.31 18.92
N GLU A 361 15.96 15.85 19.44
CA GLU A 361 15.18 16.58 20.46
C GLU A 361 14.82 18.02 20.01
N GLY A 362 14.50 18.20 18.73
CA GLY A 362 14.19 19.50 18.12
C GLY A 362 15.42 20.32 17.70
N LEU A 363 16.61 19.98 18.21
CA LEU A 363 17.84 20.74 17.97
C LEU A 363 18.55 20.30 16.69
N LEU A 364 19.05 21.27 15.93
CA LEU A 364 19.83 21.03 14.72
C LEU A 364 21.28 20.59 15.05
N SER A 365 21.76 19.57 14.34
CA SER A 365 23.11 19.03 14.47
C SER A 365 24.20 20.11 14.42
N GLY A 366 25.03 20.19 15.47
CA GLY A 366 26.11 21.18 15.57
C GLY A 366 25.68 22.57 16.00
N THR A 367 24.42 22.76 16.40
CA THR A 367 23.90 24.00 16.99
C THR A 367 23.22 23.70 18.33
N SER A 368 22.92 24.76 19.10
CA SER A 368 22.07 24.69 20.30
C SER A 368 20.66 25.24 20.04
N GLN A 369 20.26 25.30 18.77
CA GLN A 369 19.03 25.97 18.34
C GLN A 369 18.06 24.96 17.73
N ASP A 370 16.77 25.23 17.93
CA ASP A 370 15.71 24.50 17.26
C ASP A 370 15.84 24.70 15.74
N ILE A 371 15.58 23.65 14.96
CA ILE A 371 15.65 23.74 13.50
C ILE A 371 14.73 24.83 12.93
N ASN A 372 13.62 25.14 13.61
CA ASN A 372 12.67 26.20 13.25
C ASN A 372 13.29 27.60 13.33
N ASP A 373 14.34 27.78 14.12
CA ASP A 373 15.05 29.05 14.25
C ASP A 373 16.31 29.14 13.36
N CYS A 374 16.73 28.03 12.76
CA CYS A 374 17.98 27.93 12.02
C CYS A 374 17.90 28.40 10.56
N PHE A 375 16.71 28.34 9.94
CA PHE A 375 16.52 28.63 8.51
C PHE A 375 15.21 29.37 8.23
N ASP A 376 15.26 30.33 7.31
CA ASP A 376 14.07 30.88 6.64
C ASP A 376 13.77 30.10 5.36
N GLY A 377 12.50 30.07 4.93
CA GLY A 377 12.07 29.43 3.67
C GLY A 377 11.74 27.93 3.76
N ARG A 378 11.75 27.36 4.98
CA ARG A 378 11.23 26.00 5.22
C ARG A 378 9.72 25.96 5.01
N LEU A 379 9.23 24.91 4.37
CA LEU A 379 7.80 24.62 4.28
C LEU A 379 7.37 23.96 5.59
N LEU A 380 6.65 24.64 6.47
CA LEU A 380 6.25 24.08 7.77
C LEU A 380 4.78 23.66 7.83
N TYR A 381 4.00 24.10 6.84
CA TYR A 381 2.58 23.81 6.70
C TYR A 381 2.37 23.23 5.30
N GLY A 382 1.77 22.05 5.23
CA GLY A 382 1.39 21.40 3.99
C GLY A 382 -0.09 21.54 3.70
#